data_AF-A0A1E5G228-F1
#
_entry.id   AF-A0A1E5G228-F1
#
_cell.length_a   1.000
_cell.length_b   1.000
_cell.length_c   1.000
_cell.angle_alpha   90.00
_cell.angle_beta   90.00
_cell.angle_gamma   90.00
#
_symmetry.space_group_name_H-M   'P 1'
#
loop_
_entity.id
_entity.type
_entity.pdbx_description
1 polymer ?
#
loop_
_entity_poly.entity_id
_entity_poly.type
_entity_poly.pdbx_seq_one_letter_code
_entity_poly.pdbx_strand_id
1 'polypeptide(L)' 'MEVTATEFKKNLGKYLTLVNKEEIIITRNGIPIAQISPPKKKSIVNQLIGIIPDDGYSLDDARMERLLRNEDSI' A
#
# COMPACT_ATOMS: atom_id res chain seq x y z
N MET A 1 2.21 9.80 14.10
CA MET A 1 1.52 10.53 15.19
C MET A 1 0.14 9.93 15.46
N GLU A 2 -0.36 9.93 16.71
CA GLU A 2 -1.73 9.50 17.05
C GLU A 2 -2.54 10.66 17.66
N VAL A 3 -3.79 10.84 17.24
CA VAL A 3 -4.69 11.91 17.73
C VAL A 3 -6.11 11.40 17.89
N THR A 4 -6.88 12.01 18.79
CA THR A 4 -8.31 11.70 18.92
C THR A 4 -9.12 12.35 17.80
N ALA A 5 -10.26 11.76 17.45
CA ALA A 5 -11.18 12.31 16.46
C ALA A 5 -11.68 13.73 16.83
N THR A 6 -11.87 14.00 18.12
CA THR A 6 -12.29 15.31 18.62
C THR A 6 -11.20 16.37 18.41
N GLU A 7 -9.95 16.04 18.75
CA GLU A 7 -8.81 16.92 18.56
C GLU A 7 -8.54 17.16 17.07
N PHE A 8 -8.61 16.10 16.26
CA PHE A 8 -8.45 16.19 14.81
C PHE A 8 -9.50 17.13 14.17
N LYS A 9 -10.77 16.99 14.55
CA LYS A 9 -11.84 17.86 14.06
C LYS A 9 -11.63 19.33 14.46
N LYS A 10 -11.20 19.58 15.71
CA LYS A 10 -10.96 20.93 16.23
C LYS A 10 -9.77 21.61 15.55
N ASN A 11 -8.73 20.86 15.21
CA ASN A 11 -7.46 21.37 14.71
C ASN A 11 -7.12 20.88 13.29
N LEU A 12 -8.13 20.70 12.43
CA LEU A 12 -7.97 20.10 11.10
C LEU A 12 -6.85 20.76 10.27
N GLY A 13 -6.80 22.09 10.21
CA GLY A 13 -5.80 22.82 9.42
C GLY A 13 -4.34 22.55 9.85
N LYS A 14 -4.10 22.41 11.17
CA LYS A 14 -2.80 22.03 11.71
C LYS A 14 -2.39 20.64 11.22
N TYR A 15 -3.31 19.68 11.28
CA TYR A 15 -3.03 18.30 10.87
C TYR A 15 -2.88 18.14 9.35
N LEU A 16 -3.62 18.90 8.55
CA LEU A 16 -3.41 18.96 7.09
C LEU A 16 -2.03 19.53 6.72
N THR A 17 -1.45 20.39 7.56
CA THR A 17 -0.08 20.89 7.35
C THR A 17 0.96 19.84 7.76
N LEU A 18 0.69 19.08 8.82
CA LEU A 18 1.59 18.04 9.33
C LEU A 18 1.63 16.78 8.46
N VAL A 19 0.52 16.42 7.81
CA VAL A 19 0.43 15.18 7.03
C VAL A 19 1.51 15.08 5.95
N ASN A 20 1.98 16.21 5.40
CA ASN A 20 3.04 16.23 4.40
C ASN A 20 4.40 15.72 4.90
N LYS A 21 4.60 15.68 6.23
CA LYS A 21 5.85 15.26 6.87
C LYS A 21 5.74 13.89 7.51
N GLU A 22 4.58 13.60 8.10
CA GLU A 22 4.37 12.38 8.87
C GLU A 22 2.94 11.87 8.75
N GLU A 23 2.79 10.57 9.00
CA GLU A 23 1.50 9.92 9.01
C GLU A 23 0.77 10.14 10.34
N ILE A 24 -0.55 10.34 10.26
CA ILE A 24 -1.41 10.63 11.41
C ILE A 24 -2.49 9.55 11.52
N ILE A 25 -2.52 8.85 12.66
CA ILE A 25 -3.56 7.90 13.03
C ILE A 25 -4.60 8.64 13.88
N ILE A 26 -5.87 8.45 13.53
CA ILE A 26 -7.01 9.03 14.24
C ILE A 26 -7.71 7.94 15.05
N THR A 27 -7.89 8.19 16.35
CA THR A 27 -8.54 7.27 17.27
C THR A 27 -9.87 7.80 17.81
N ARG A 28 -10.75 6.88 18.20
CA ARG A 28 -11.96 7.16 18.98
C ARG A 28 -11.98 6.22 20.17
N ASN A 29 -12.01 6.77 21.38
CA ASN A 29 -11.92 6.00 22.63
C ASN A 29 -10.67 5.09 22.68
N GLY A 30 -9.53 5.58 22.19
CA GLY A 30 -8.27 4.83 22.13
C GLY A 30 -8.18 3.79 21.02
N ILE A 31 -9.24 3.59 20.22
CA ILE A 31 -9.25 2.65 19.10
C ILE A 31 -8.93 3.39 17.79
N PRO A 32 -7.91 2.99 17.02
CA PRO A 32 -7.65 3.50 15.67
C PRO A 32 -8.83 3.27 14.73
N ILE A 33 -9.30 4.35 14.09
CA ILE A 33 -10.44 4.32 13.17
C ILE A 33 -10.12 4.87 11.78
N ALA A 34 -9.05 5.68 11.65
CA ALA A 34 -8.64 6.24 10.37
C ALA A 34 -7.16 6.60 10.37
N GLN A 35 -6.60 6.78 9.18
CA GLN A 35 -5.23 7.19 8.95
C GLN A 35 -5.22 8.22 7.82
N ILE A 36 -4.44 9.29 8.00
CA ILE A 36 -4.18 10.29 6.97
C ILE A 36 -2.69 10.25 6.65
N SER A 37 -2.40 10.05 5.37
CA SER A 37 -1.05 10.08 4.81
C SER A 37 -1.04 10.98 3.58
N PRO A 38 0.15 11.49 3.17
CA PRO A 38 0.28 12.18 1.91
C PRO A 38 -0.27 11.30 0.78
N PRO A 39 -0.88 11.88 -0.28
CA PRO A 39 -1.28 11.11 -1.43
C PRO A 39 -0.07 10.37 -2.01
N LYS A 40 -0.14 9.04 -2.06
CA LYS A 40 0.91 8.21 -2.64
C LYS A 40 1.07 8.60 -4.12
N LYS A 41 2.27 9.01 -4.51
CA LYS A 41 2.60 9.14 -5.94
C LYS A 41 2.47 7.74 -6.56
N LYS A 42 1.43 7.54 -7.38
CA LYS A 42 1.22 6.30 -8.18
C LYS A 42 2.44 5.89 -9.04
N SER A 43 3.42 6.79 -9.18
CA SER A 43 4.65 6.61 -9.94
C SER A 43 5.49 5.40 -9.57
N ILE A 44 5.62 5.02 -8.29
CA ILE A 44 6.54 3.93 -7.92
C ILE A 44 5.94 2.56 -8.28
N VAL A 45 4.62 2.40 -8.13
CA VAL A 45 3.93 1.17 -8.52
C VAL A 45 3.94 1.03 -10.05
N ASN A 46 3.78 2.12 -10.80
CA ASN A 46 3.93 2.11 -12.26
C ASN A 46 5.37 1.87 -12.71
N GLN A 47 6.39 2.25 -11.92
CA GLN A 47 7.78 1.89 -12.21
C GLN A 47 8.05 0.41 -11.97
N LEU A 48 7.37 -0.22 -11.00
CA LEU A 48 7.49 -1.64 -10.69
C LEU A 48 6.66 -2.53 -11.65
N ILE A 49 5.50 -2.05 -12.10
CA ILE A 49 4.69 -2.69 -13.14
C ILE A 49 5.34 -2.36 -14.50
N GLY A 50 6.34 -3.16 -14.88
CA GLY A 50 7.12 -2.99 -16.12
C GLY A 50 8.59 -3.37 -16.02
N ILE A 51 9.10 -3.71 -14.82
CA ILE A 51 10.48 -4.25 -14.64
C ILE A 51 10.50 -5.78 -14.77
N ILE A 52 9.37 -6.44 -15.01
CA ILE A 52 9.40 -7.80 -15.56
C ILE A 52 9.68 -7.59 -17.04
N PRO A 53 10.90 -7.87 -17.55
CA PRO A 53 11.14 -7.81 -18.98
C PRO A 53 10.11 -8.70 -19.66
N ASP A 54 9.53 -8.22 -20.76
CA ASP A 54 8.76 -9.08 -21.66
C ASP A 54 9.76 -10.04 -22.32
N ASP A 55 10.03 -11.14 -21.62
CA ASP A 55 10.86 -12.25 -22.04
C ASP A 55 10.06 -13.26 -22.89
N GLY A 56 8.84 -12.90 -23.29
CA GLY A 56 7.91 -13.78 -23.98
C GLY A 56 7.23 -14.79 -23.08
N TYR A 57 7.40 -14.70 -21.75
CA TYR A 57 6.79 -15.62 -20.80
C TYR A 57 5.26 -15.46 -20.77
N SER A 58 4.58 -16.53 -21.16
CA SER A 58 3.14 -16.57 -21.37
C SER A 58 2.40 -17.23 -20.20
N LEU A 59 1.06 -17.11 -20.21
CA LEU A 59 0.21 -17.82 -19.26
C LEU A 59 0.33 -19.34 -19.37
N ASP A 60 0.71 -19.87 -20.54
CA ASP A 60 0.89 -21.30 -20.75
C ASP A 60 2.23 -21.79 -20.18
N ASP A 61 3.29 -20.98 -20.23
CA ASP A 61 4.55 -21.27 -19.53
C ASP A 61 4.32 -21.37 -18.01
N ALA A 62 3.52 -20.45 -17.45
CA ALA A 62 3.11 -20.47 -16.05
C ALA A 62 2.23 -21.67 -15.67
N ARG A 63 1.53 -22.28 -16.63
CA ARG A 63 0.79 -23.54 -16.40
C ARG A 63 1.73 -24.73 -16.44
N MET A 64 2.65 -24.77 -17.41
CA MET A 64 3.62 -25.84 -17.57
C MET A 64 4.56 -25.94 -16.36
N GLU A 65 5.08 -24.83 -15.84
CA GLU A 65 5.92 -24.83 -14.63
C GLU A 65 5.19 -25.38 -13.40
N ARG A 66 3.89 -25.05 -13.25
CA ARG A 66 3.06 -25.59 -12.17
C ARG A 66 2.86 -27.09 -12.30
N LEU A 67 2.72 -27.61 -13.52
CA LEU A 67 2.58 -29.03 -13.79
C LEU A 67 3.89 -29.77 -13.51
N LEU A 68 5.02 -29.28 -14.06
CA LEU A 68 6.35 -29.88 -13.87
C LEU A 68 6.76 -29.94 -12.40
N ARG A 69 6.51 -28.87 -11.63
CA ARG A 69 6.80 -28.86 -10.18
C ARG A 69 6.06 -29.94 -9.39
N ASN A 70 4.88 -30.36 -9.85
CA ASN A 70 4.11 -31.43 -9.22
C ASN A 70 4.56 -32.82 -9.68
N GLU A 71 5.17 -32.95 -10.86
CA GLU A 71 5.73 -34.20 -11.38
C GLU A 71 7.11 -34.50 -10.76
N ASP A 72 7.93 -33.48 -10.49
CA ASP A 72 9.22 -33.62 -9.78
C ASP A 72 9.08 -33.97 -8.28
N SER A 73 7.85 -33.93 -7.75
CA SER A 73 7.53 -34.22 -6.34
C SER A 73 7.06 -35.67 -6.12
N ILE A 74 7.22 -36.56 -7.12
CA ILE A 74 6.81 -37.98 -7.09
C ILE A 74 8.02 -38.90 -7.25
#